data_AF-A0A661WK95-F1
#
_entry.id   AF-A0A661WK95-F1
#
_cell.length_a   1.000
_cell.length_b   1.000
_cell.length_c   1.000
_cell.angle_alpha   90.00
_cell.angle_beta   90.00
_cell.angle_gamma   90.00
#
_symmetry.space_group_name_H-M   'P 1'
#
loop_
_entity.id
_entity.type
_entity.pdbx_description
1 polymer ?
#
loop_
_entity_poly.entity_id
_entity_poly.type
_entity_poly.pdbx_seq_one_letter_code
_entity_poly.pdbx_strand_id
1 'polypeptide(L)'
;MDAPEYISDLFRHAINLERSAETLYKGMAELFSHEPAVRKFWEQYANEENGHALYLERVRDAMEQTRLAEQADEAILRQVRYCLEATSETRLESVHNLEDAYRLATEIESSETNAIFSFIIANFSTDELVKSQNFLRVQLEKHATKLEREFPLPYKSRLNRQNLSANKPTI
;
A
#
# COMPACT_ATOMS: atom_id res chain seq x y z
N MET A 1 15.26 1.91 -26.42
CA MET A 1 15.43 2.76 -25.23
C MET A 1 14.05 3.20 -24.85
N ASP A 2 13.60 2.83 -23.67
CA ASP A 2 12.35 3.37 -23.13
C ASP A 2 12.49 4.88 -22.97
N ALA A 3 11.38 5.60 -23.10
CA ALA A 3 11.37 7.05 -22.91
C ALA A 3 11.86 7.39 -21.48
N PRO A 4 12.58 8.51 -21.29
CA PRO A 4 12.94 8.96 -19.95
C PRO A 4 11.66 9.18 -19.14
N GLU A 5 11.62 8.61 -17.94
CA GLU A 5 10.56 8.84 -16.96
C GLU A 5 10.93 10.00 -16.04
N TYR A 6 9.92 10.76 -15.63
CA TYR A 6 10.06 12.00 -14.87
C TYR A 6 9.55 11.86 -13.44
N ILE A 7 9.80 12.86 -12.59
CA ILE A 7 9.25 12.91 -11.23
C ILE A 7 7.71 12.79 -11.25
N SER A 8 7.04 13.36 -12.26
CA SER A 8 5.59 13.16 -12.48
C SER A 8 5.19 11.69 -12.67
N ASP A 9 6.03 10.88 -13.34
CA ASP A 9 5.81 9.44 -13.47
C ASP A 9 6.01 8.72 -12.15
N LEU A 10 7.02 9.12 -11.34
CA LEU A 10 7.19 8.58 -9.99
C LEU A 10 5.98 8.85 -9.11
N PHE A 11 5.42 10.06 -9.12
CA PHE A 11 4.16 10.36 -8.43
C PHE A 11 3.02 9.48 -8.93
N ARG A 12 2.87 9.34 -10.25
CA ARG A 12 1.84 8.48 -10.86
C ARG A 12 1.98 7.03 -10.39
N HIS A 13 3.20 6.48 -10.39
CA HIS A 13 3.45 5.11 -9.94
C HIS A 13 3.22 4.93 -8.44
N ALA A 14 3.65 5.89 -7.60
CA ALA A 14 3.41 5.86 -6.17
C ALA A 14 1.90 5.95 -5.85
N ILE A 15 1.16 6.85 -6.50
CA ILE A 15 -0.31 6.92 -6.37
C ILE A 15 -0.94 5.60 -6.80
N ASN A 16 -0.52 5.03 -7.92
CA ASN A 16 -1.05 3.74 -8.39
C ASN A 16 -0.76 2.60 -7.42
N LEU A 17 0.37 2.63 -6.71
CA LEU A 17 0.72 1.64 -5.70
C LEU A 17 -0.30 1.66 -4.55
N GLU A 18 -0.55 2.84 -3.97
CA GLU A 18 -1.54 3.05 -2.92
C GLU A 18 -2.95 2.62 -3.38
N ARG A 19 -3.34 2.96 -4.63
CA ARG A 19 -4.63 2.56 -5.21
C ARG A 19 -4.75 1.05 -5.45
N SER A 20 -3.64 0.40 -5.79
CA SER A 20 -3.59 -1.05 -5.99
C SER A 20 -3.71 -1.77 -4.64
N ALA A 21 -2.99 -1.29 -3.61
CA ALA A 21 -3.13 -1.77 -2.24
C ALA A 21 -4.57 -1.57 -1.70
N GLU A 22 -5.16 -0.39 -1.91
CA GLU A 22 -6.57 -0.10 -1.60
C GLU A 22 -7.50 -1.17 -2.19
N THR A 23 -7.33 -1.46 -3.49
CA THR A 23 -8.21 -2.39 -4.20
C THR A 23 -8.00 -3.83 -3.74
N LEU A 24 -6.75 -4.21 -3.47
CA LEU A 24 -6.42 -5.51 -2.89
C LEU A 24 -7.09 -5.70 -1.51
N TYR A 25 -7.01 -4.70 -0.64
CA TYR A 25 -7.63 -4.75 0.69
C TYR A 25 -9.15 -4.76 0.63
N LYS A 26 -9.77 -4.04 -0.31
CA LYS A 26 -11.21 -4.20 -0.61
C LYS A 26 -11.54 -5.62 -1.04
N GLY A 27 -10.71 -6.23 -1.89
CA GLY A 27 -10.85 -7.63 -2.28
C GLY A 27 -10.75 -8.60 -1.10
N MET A 28 -9.80 -8.38 -0.18
CA MET A 28 -9.73 -9.16 1.07
C MET A 28 -10.98 -8.96 1.94
N ALA A 29 -11.49 -7.74 2.06
CA ALA A 29 -12.73 -7.48 2.79
C ALA A 29 -13.92 -8.27 2.23
N GLU A 30 -14.01 -8.38 0.91
CA GLU A 30 -15.06 -9.16 0.24
C GLU A 30 -14.88 -10.67 0.45
N LEU A 31 -13.65 -11.20 0.31
CA LEU A 31 -13.34 -12.61 0.56
C LEU A 31 -13.70 -13.05 2.00
N PHE A 32 -13.62 -12.15 2.97
CA PHE A 32 -13.98 -12.42 4.37
C PHE A 32 -15.27 -11.72 4.80
N SER A 33 -16.17 -11.41 3.86
CA SER A 33 -17.41 -10.68 4.15
C SER A 33 -18.34 -11.36 5.16
N HIS A 34 -18.20 -12.67 5.34
CA HIS A 34 -18.92 -13.50 6.31
C HIS A 34 -18.39 -13.38 7.75
N GLU A 35 -17.21 -12.80 7.96
CA GLU A 35 -16.61 -12.54 9.28
C GLU A 35 -16.47 -11.01 9.50
N PRO A 36 -17.45 -10.36 10.16
CA PRO A 36 -17.54 -8.90 10.23
C PRO A 36 -16.31 -8.21 10.80
N ALA A 37 -15.63 -8.81 11.77
CA ALA A 37 -14.44 -8.22 12.39
C ALA A 37 -13.26 -8.18 11.41
N VAL A 38 -13.08 -9.24 10.62
CA VAL A 38 -12.03 -9.35 9.61
C VAL A 38 -12.32 -8.46 8.42
N ARG A 39 -13.56 -8.46 7.93
CA ARG A 39 -14.02 -7.55 6.88
C ARG A 39 -13.72 -6.09 7.24
N LYS A 40 -14.16 -5.66 8.43
CA LYS A 40 -13.96 -4.29 8.90
C LYS A 40 -12.49 -3.91 8.99
N PHE A 41 -11.64 -4.85 9.43
CA PHE A 41 -10.20 -4.63 9.50
C PHE A 41 -9.60 -4.32 8.12
N TRP A 42 -9.96 -5.10 7.09
CA TRP A 42 -9.49 -4.86 5.73
C TRP A 42 -10.08 -3.59 5.09
N GLU A 43 -11.35 -3.27 5.37
CA GLU A 43 -11.96 -2.00 4.94
C GLU A 43 -11.23 -0.78 5.54
N GLN A 44 -10.75 -0.89 6.78
CA GLN A 44 -9.95 0.17 7.41
C GLN A 44 -8.59 0.33 6.74
N TYR A 45 -7.93 -0.76 6.37
CA TYR A 45 -6.69 -0.72 5.58
C TYR A 45 -6.92 -0.05 4.22
N ALA A 46 -7.93 -0.49 3.46
CA ALA A 46 -8.25 0.12 2.17
C ALA A 46 -8.51 1.64 2.27
N ASN A 47 -9.20 2.08 3.33
CA ASN A 47 -9.45 3.50 3.54
C ASN A 47 -8.18 4.29 3.89
N GLU A 48 -7.19 3.66 4.51
CA GLU A 48 -5.89 4.27 4.78
C GLU A 48 -5.09 4.49 3.50
N GLU A 49 -5.01 3.48 2.62
CA GLU A 49 -4.32 3.61 1.34
C GLU A 49 -4.97 4.64 0.42
N ASN A 50 -6.30 4.73 0.42
CA ASN A 50 -7.01 5.82 -0.24
C ASN A 50 -6.56 7.19 0.30
N GLY A 51 -6.38 7.31 1.61
CA GLY A 51 -5.87 8.52 2.24
C GLY A 51 -4.45 8.89 1.80
N HIS A 52 -3.58 7.89 1.63
CA HIS A 52 -2.21 8.07 1.12
C HIS A 52 -2.20 8.52 -0.34
N ALA A 53 -2.97 7.85 -1.19
CA ALA A 53 -3.11 8.23 -2.60
C ALA A 53 -3.57 9.69 -2.75
N LEU A 54 -4.61 10.09 -2.00
CA LEU A 54 -5.11 11.47 -1.99
C LEU A 54 -4.07 12.47 -1.47
N TYR A 55 -3.23 12.08 -0.50
CA TYR A 55 -2.13 12.91 -0.04
C TYR A 55 -1.07 13.11 -1.13
N LEU A 56 -0.64 12.04 -1.79
CA LEU A 56 0.33 12.09 -2.88
C LEU A 56 -0.18 12.90 -4.08
N GLU A 57 -1.48 12.78 -4.42
CA GLU A 57 -2.14 13.61 -5.42
C GLU A 57 -2.05 15.09 -5.06
N ARG A 58 -2.38 15.46 -3.82
CA ARG A 58 -2.30 16.86 -3.35
C ARG A 58 -0.88 17.41 -3.39
N VAL A 59 0.11 16.59 -3.04
CA VAL A 59 1.52 16.99 -3.14
C VAL A 59 1.89 17.25 -4.60
N ARG A 60 1.61 16.28 -5.49
CA ARG A 60 1.91 16.41 -6.92
C ARG A 60 1.30 17.68 -7.48
N ASP A 61 0.04 17.94 -7.16
CA ASP A 61 -0.72 19.09 -7.69
C ASP A 61 -0.21 20.43 -7.13
N ALA A 62 0.45 20.43 -5.98
CA ALA A 62 1.09 21.60 -5.39
C ALA A 62 2.55 21.82 -5.83
N MET A 63 3.13 20.86 -6.55
CA MET A 63 4.53 20.90 -6.96
C MET A 63 4.73 21.72 -8.23
N GLU A 64 5.84 22.45 -8.30
CA GLU A 64 6.20 23.24 -9.49
C GLU A 64 6.37 22.35 -10.72
N GLN A 65 5.86 22.79 -11.87
CA GLN A 65 5.88 21.99 -13.10
C GLN A 65 7.31 21.72 -13.60
N THR A 66 8.23 22.65 -13.35
CA THR A 66 9.66 22.46 -13.66
C THR A 66 10.26 21.31 -12.86
N ARG A 67 9.83 21.13 -11.60
CA ARG A 67 10.26 20.02 -10.74
C ARG A 67 9.66 18.70 -11.22
N LEU A 68 8.38 18.68 -11.56
CA LEU A 68 7.70 17.48 -12.08
C LEU A 68 8.27 16.98 -13.42
N ALA A 69 8.90 17.87 -14.20
CA ALA A 69 9.58 17.58 -15.46
C ALA A 69 11.06 17.19 -15.29
N GLU A 70 11.59 17.17 -14.07
CA GLU A 70 12.93 16.62 -13.82
C GLU A 70 12.93 15.09 -14.01
N GLN A 71 14.07 14.56 -14.41
CA GLN A 71 14.23 13.12 -14.59
C GLN A 71 14.13 12.40 -13.25
N ALA A 72 13.36 11.32 -13.22
CA ALA A 72 13.20 10.50 -12.04
C ALA A 72 14.44 9.66 -11.73
N ASP A 73 14.65 9.36 -10.45
CA ASP A 73 15.65 8.39 -10.02
C ASP A 73 15.25 6.97 -10.47
N GLU A 74 16.12 6.35 -11.27
CA GLU A 74 15.86 5.04 -11.87
C GLU A 74 15.78 3.90 -10.84
N ALA A 75 16.52 4.01 -9.73
CA ALA A 75 16.48 3.00 -8.66
C ALA A 75 15.13 3.04 -7.94
N ILE A 76 14.60 4.24 -7.68
CA ILE A 76 13.28 4.42 -7.08
C ILE A 76 12.20 3.92 -8.03
N LEU A 77 12.28 4.26 -9.32
CA LEU A 77 11.36 3.77 -10.33
C LEU A 77 11.28 2.24 -10.37
N ARG A 78 12.43 1.56 -10.35
CA ARG A 78 12.46 0.09 -10.28
C ARG A 78 11.81 -0.45 -9.01
N GLN A 79 12.05 0.18 -7.86
CA GLN A 79 11.46 -0.23 -6.59
C GLN A 79 9.94 -0.09 -6.60
N VAL A 80 9.40 1.05 -7.06
CA VAL A 80 7.95 1.27 -7.12
C VAL A 80 7.29 0.31 -8.11
N ARG A 81 7.91 0.05 -9.28
CA ARG A 81 7.40 -0.95 -10.24
C ARG A 81 7.34 -2.36 -9.66
N TYR A 82 8.38 -2.78 -8.94
CA TYR A 82 8.39 -4.06 -8.26
C TYR A 82 7.23 -4.16 -7.24
N CYS A 83 6.95 -3.08 -6.51
CA CYS A 83 5.84 -3.05 -5.55
C CYS A 83 4.46 -3.05 -6.23
N LEU A 84 4.34 -2.40 -7.40
CA LEU A 84 3.12 -2.44 -8.22
C LEU A 84 2.79 -3.87 -8.68
N GLU A 85 3.79 -4.63 -9.12
CA GLU A 85 3.60 -6.05 -9.45
C GLU A 85 3.18 -6.85 -8.21
N ALA A 86 3.80 -6.56 -7.05
CA ALA A 86 3.48 -7.21 -5.79
C ALA A 86 2.09 -6.84 -5.23
N THR A 87 1.46 -5.75 -5.67
CA THR A 87 0.11 -5.33 -5.26
C THR A 87 -0.97 -5.67 -6.27
N SER A 88 -0.62 -6.43 -7.34
CA SER A 88 -1.58 -6.88 -8.34
C SER A 88 -2.77 -7.62 -7.72
N GLU A 89 -3.98 -7.24 -8.13
CA GLU A 89 -5.24 -7.86 -7.68
C GLU A 89 -5.30 -9.37 -7.96
N THR A 90 -4.60 -9.85 -9.00
CA THR A 90 -4.50 -11.29 -9.30
C THR A 90 -3.92 -12.10 -8.14
N ARG A 91 -3.18 -11.47 -7.22
CA ARG A 91 -2.69 -12.15 -6.01
C ARG A 91 -3.80 -12.59 -5.07
N LEU A 92 -5.01 -12.01 -5.14
CA LEU A 92 -6.18 -12.48 -4.39
C LEU A 92 -6.56 -13.92 -4.73
N GLU A 93 -6.21 -14.40 -5.92
CA GLU A 93 -6.44 -15.80 -6.32
C GLU A 93 -5.70 -16.77 -5.39
N SER A 94 -4.53 -16.36 -4.87
CA SER A 94 -3.72 -17.16 -3.94
C SER A 94 -4.20 -17.11 -2.48
N VAL A 95 -5.18 -16.26 -2.16
CA VAL A 95 -5.73 -16.15 -0.81
C VAL A 95 -6.81 -17.22 -0.61
N HIS A 96 -6.49 -18.29 0.12
CA HIS A 96 -7.43 -19.38 0.41
C HIS A 96 -8.00 -19.30 1.82
N ASN A 97 -7.24 -18.73 2.76
CA ASN A 97 -7.63 -18.52 4.15
C ASN A 97 -7.07 -17.19 4.68
N LEU A 98 -7.42 -16.85 5.93
CA LEU A 98 -7.01 -15.59 6.53
C LEU A 98 -5.50 -15.48 6.79
N GLU A 99 -4.78 -16.61 6.90
CA GLU A 99 -3.33 -16.59 7.05
C GLU A 99 -2.65 -16.21 5.72
N ASP A 100 -3.19 -16.65 4.58
CA ASP A 100 -2.70 -16.23 3.28
C ASP A 100 -2.87 -14.71 3.09
N ALA A 101 -4.04 -14.18 3.46
CA ALA A 101 -4.31 -12.74 3.44
C ALA A 101 -3.37 -11.97 4.37
N TYR A 102 -3.15 -12.46 5.60
CA TYR A 102 -2.25 -11.84 6.56
C TYR A 102 -0.81 -11.77 6.04
N ARG A 103 -0.31 -12.87 5.44
CA ARG A 103 1.03 -12.93 4.86
C ARG A 103 1.17 -12.01 3.66
N LEU A 104 0.17 -12.00 2.79
CA LEU A 104 0.12 -11.12 1.62
C LEU A 104 0.18 -9.64 2.04
N ALA A 105 -0.64 -9.24 3.01
CA ALA A 105 -0.61 -7.90 3.57
C ALA A 105 0.78 -7.57 4.16
N THR A 106 1.35 -8.46 4.98
CA THR A 106 2.69 -8.25 5.56
C THR A 106 3.78 -8.02 4.51
N GLU A 107 3.75 -8.78 3.41
CA GLU A 107 4.70 -8.62 2.29
C GLU A 107 4.53 -7.26 1.60
N ILE A 108 3.28 -6.85 1.35
CA ILE A 108 2.96 -5.58 0.69
C ILE A 108 3.40 -4.41 1.56
N GLU A 109 3.00 -4.41 2.84
CA GLU A 109 3.31 -3.34 3.79
C GLU A 109 4.81 -3.06 3.89
N SER A 110 5.62 -4.12 3.91
CA SER A 110 7.08 -4.00 3.91
C SER A 110 7.61 -3.40 2.61
N SER A 111 7.08 -3.82 1.47
CA SER A 111 7.53 -3.36 0.15
C SER A 111 7.13 -1.92 -0.15
N GLU A 112 5.89 -1.54 0.15
CA GLU A 112 5.32 -0.21 -0.05
C GLU A 112 6.02 0.82 0.82
N THR A 113 6.16 0.53 2.11
CA THR A 113 6.93 1.35 3.07
C THR A 113 8.28 1.76 2.50
N ASN A 114 9.03 0.80 1.95
CA ASN A 114 10.36 1.06 1.42
C ASN A 114 10.34 1.91 0.15
N ALA A 115 9.37 1.67 -0.75
CA ALA A 115 9.25 2.38 -2.01
C ALA A 115 8.81 3.84 -1.81
N ILE A 116 7.76 4.07 -1.01
CA ILE A 116 7.21 5.40 -0.73
C ILE A 116 8.20 6.25 0.06
N PHE A 117 8.92 5.67 1.03
CA PHE A 117 9.94 6.39 1.79
C PHE A 117 11.11 6.84 0.90
N SER A 118 11.61 5.93 0.05
CA SER A 118 12.68 6.23 -0.90
C SER A 118 12.27 7.35 -1.85
N PHE A 119 11.04 7.27 -2.38
CA PHE A 119 10.45 8.32 -3.22
C PHE A 119 10.44 9.68 -2.51
N ILE A 120 10.03 9.73 -1.25
CA ILE A 120 9.86 11.01 -0.53
C ILE A 120 11.20 11.65 -0.21
N ILE A 121 12.18 10.86 0.24
CA ILE A 121 13.53 11.38 0.50
C ILE A 121 14.13 12.03 -0.75
N ALA A 122 13.91 11.43 -1.91
CA ALA A 122 14.49 11.94 -3.14
C ALA A 122 13.79 13.20 -3.69
N ASN A 123 12.50 13.37 -3.41
CA ASN A 123 11.69 14.35 -4.14
C ASN A 123 11.24 15.58 -3.35
N PHE A 124 11.34 15.57 -2.02
CA PHE A 124 10.90 16.68 -1.17
C PHE A 124 12.09 17.46 -0.61
N SER A 125 12.00 18.80 -0.64
CA SER A 125 12.98 19.69 0.02
C SER A 125 12.91 19.57 1.55
N THR A 126 13.90 20.06 2.29
CA THR A 126 13.94 19.93 3.77
C THR A 126 12.66 20.41 4.47
N ASP A 127 12.09 21.54 4.06
CA ASP A 127 10.87 22.08 4.69
C ASP A 127 9.61 21.29 4.34
N GLU A 128 9.51 20.80 3.10
CA GLU A 128 8.43 19.91 2.67
C GLU A 128 8.58 18.55 3.32
N LEU A 129 9.82 18.06 3.43
CA LEU A 129 10.20 16.80 4.05
C LEU A 129 9.87 16.80 5.54
N VAL A 130 9.96 17.92 6.27
CA VAL A 130 9.50 17.98 7.67
C VAL A 130 7.98 17.77 7.79
N LYS A 131 7.19 18.37 6.89
CA LYS A 131 5.73 18.20 6.86
C LYS A 131 5.36 16.78 6.45
N SER A 132 6.01 16.26 5.41
CA SER A 132 5.83 14.90 4.91
C SER A 132 6.28 13.86 5.94
N GLN A 133 7.43 14.04 6.59
CA GLN A 133 7.98 13.12 7.59
C GLN A 133 7.04 12.90 8.77
N ASN A 134 6.34 13.93 9.26
CA ASN A 134 5.39 13.72 10.37
C ASN A 134 4.19 12.88 9.95
N PHE A 135 3.62 13.16 8.78
CA PHE A 135 2.55 12.33 8.22
C PHE A 135 3.03 10.89 8.03
N LEU A 136 4.16 10.71 7.36
CA LEU A 136 4.70 9.40 7.01
C LEU A 136 5.16 8.60 8.21
N ARG A 137 5.83 9.22 9.18
CA ARG A 137 6.26 8.51 10.39
C ARG A 137 5.06 7.95 11.14
N VAL A 138 3.97 8.70 11.22
CA VAL A 138 2.72 8.22 11.82
C VAL A 138 2.15 7.05 11.01
N GLN A 139 2.15 7.12 9.68
CA GLN A 139 1.63 6.02 8.85
C GLN A 139 2.54 4.77 8.86
N LEU A 140 3.86 4.95 8.84
CA LEU A 140 4.86 3.88 8.91
C LEU A 140 4.82 3.13 10.24
N GLU A 141 4.79 3.87 11.36
CA GLU A 141 4.63 3.27 12.69
C GLU A 141 3.29 2.51 12.79
N LYS A 142 2.25 3.02 12.12
CA LYS A 142 0.94 2.39 12.07
C LYS A 142 0.97 1.12 11.24
N HIS A 143 1.37 1.15 9.97
CA HIS A 143 1.40 -0.01 9.08
C HIS A 143 2.26 -1.15 9.62
N ALA A 144 3.47 -0.84 10.10
CA ALA A 144 4.41 -1.82 10.64
C ALA A 144 3.89 -2.55 11.88
N THR A 145 2.97 -1.95 12.64
CA THR A 145 2.49 -2.53 13.91
C THR A 145 1.00 -2.87 13.91
N LYS A 146 0.20 -2.38 12.96
CA LYS A 146 -1.26 -2.53 12.94
C LYS A 146 -1.69 -3.97 12.67
N LEU A 147 -1.02 -4.67 11.75
CA LEU A 147 -1.23 -6.11 11.54
C LEU A 147 -0.95 -6.94 12.80
N GLU A 148 -0.06 -6.51 13.70
CA GLU A 148 0.20 -7.23 14.95
C GLU A 148 -0.73 -6.80 16.10
N ARG A 149 -0.97 -5.49 16.21
CA ARG A 149 -1.65 -4.88 17.35
C ARG A 149 -3.16 -4.92 17.23
N GLU A 150 -3.67 -4.59 16.05
CA GLU A 150 -5.09 -4.31 15.80
C GLU A 150 -5.82 -5.44 15.07
N PHE A 151 -5.09 -6.49 14.64
CA PHE A 151 -5.73 -7.66 14.04
C PHE A 151 -6.76 -8.26 15.00
N PRO A 152 -7.93 -8.71 14.49
CA PRO A 152 -9.01 -9.13 15.37
C PRO A 152 -8.57 -10.22 16.35
N LEU A 153 -8.92 -10.04 17.64
CA LEU A 153 -8.43 -10.87 18.74
C LEU A 153 -8.56 -12.39 18.51
N PRO A 154 -9.68 -12.92 17.96
CA PRO A 154 -9.80 -14.36 17.70
C PRO A 154 -8.74 -14.89 16.72
N TYR A 155 -8.17 -14.02 15.88
CA TYR A 155 -7.27 -14.39 14.77
C TYR A 155 -5.83 -13.90 14.97
N LYS A 156 -5.43 -13.55 16.21
CA LYS A 156 -4.01 -13.22 16.50
C LYS A 156 -3.08 -14.41 16.32
N SER A 157 -3.56 -15.63 16.54
CA SER A 157 -2.77 -16.83 16.30
C SER A 157 -2.84 -17.27 14.84
N ARG A 158 -1.71 -17.77 14.33
CA ARG A 158 -1.62 -18.36 12.99
C ARG A 158 -2.63 -19.50 12.79
N LEU A 159 -2.78 -20.37 13.80
CA LEU A 159 -3.71 -21.50 13.75
C LEU A 159 -5.15 -21.04 13.50
N ASN A 160 -5.60 -20.00 14.20
CA ASN A 160 -6.96 -19.49 14.05
C ASN A 160 -7.17 -18.84 12.68
N ARG A 161 -6.15 -18.19 12.12
CA ARG A 161 -6.22 -17.65 10.75
C ARG A 161 -6.31 -18.74 9.69
N GLN A 162 -5.58 -19.84 9.85
CA GLN A 162 -5.65 -20.98 8.93
C GLN A 162 -7.03 -21.63 8.90
N ASN A 163 -7.78 -21.54 10.00
CA ASN A 163 -9.12 -22.13 10.12
C ASN A 163 -10.24 -21.27 9.50
N LEU A 164 -9.99 -20.01 9.16
CA LEU A 164 -10.97 -19.15 8.49
C LEU A 164 -10.73 -19.15 6.98
N SER A 165 -11.60 -19.83 6.24
CA SER A 165 -11.51 -19.93 4.78
C SER A 165 -12.04 -18.66 4.10
N ALA A 166 -11.44 -18.30 2.96
CA ALA A 166 -11.96 -17.24 2.11
C ALA A 166 -13.26 -17.70 1.42
N ASN A 167 -14.25 -16.81 1.35
CA ASN A 167 -15.47 -17.00 0.59
C ASN A 167 -15.22 -16.65 -0.88
N LYS A 168 -14.55 -17.55 -1.61
CA LYS A 168 -14.36 -17.38 -3.04
C LYS A 168 -15.70 -17.58 -3.75
N PRO A 169 -16.11 -16.68 -4.67
CA PRO A 169 -17.27 -16.94 -5.52
C PRO A 169 -17.02 -18.25 -6.26
N THR A 170 -17.96 -19.19 -6.16
CA THR A 170 -17.92 -20.43 -6.93
C THR A 170 -18.15 -20.06 -8.39
N ILE A 171 -17.12 -20.24 -9.22
CA ILE A 171 -17.21 -20.07 -10.68
C ILE A 171 -17.99 -21.24 -11.27
#